data_AF-Q24LS8-F1
#
_entry.id   AF-Q24LS8-F1
#
_cell.length_a   1.000
_cell.length_b   1.000
_cell.length_c   1.000
_cell.angle_alpha   90.00
_cell.angle_beta   90.00
_cell.angle_gamma   90.00
#
_symmetry.space_group_name_H-M   'P 1'
#
loop_
_entity.id
_entity.type
_entity.pdbx_description
1 polymer ?
#
loop_
_entity_poly.entity_id
_entity_poly.type
_entity_poly.pdbx_seq_one_letter_code
_entity_poly.pdbx_strand_id
1 'polypeptide(L)'
;MLSLSVGLSVAFSPAPSVVSQSRVAPRATVVEMVNPVVVGVAADSGCGKSTFMRRLTSIFGGECKLLDIGRETNTLVSDMTTVICLDDYHKWDRTGRKSNPEWPNGITALHEACQDWDKMAADVLDLKAGKSVSKPIYNHVTGELDPYEDVDPTPIVIFEGLHPMYDERVNKALDLTVYLDITDEVKFAWKAQRDIAERGATMEEVQKAIDGRKPDFAAYVEPQKAKADIIVQVLFSDLIDDPTGKFLKVRLITKNNLKHISPAYLMDEGASITWKPNPNKLTTSAPGVLFKSYQDEWFGQSVSVLEMDGKIDSLEELIYVESQLCNTGTKYYGELTEQMVNNKASPGSENGSGLFQTICAFKIREAFEAITA
;
A
#
# COMPACT_ATOMS: atom_id res chain seq x y z
N MET A 1 83.79 45.74 38.80
CA MET A 1 84.22 44.32 38.87
C MET A 1 83.12 43.48 38.26
N LEU A 2 83.49 42.59 37.33
CA LEU A 2 82.61 41.71 36.55
C LEU A 2 81.87 40.66 37.42
N SER A 3 80.62 40.34 37.05
CA SER A 3 80.13 38.99 36.69
C SER A 3 78.58 39.01 36.67
N LEU A 4 77.94 38.87 35.50
CA LEU A 4 77.55 37.65 34.76
C LEU A 4 76.31 36.92 35.31
N SER A 5 75.29 36.96 34.46
CA SER A 5 73.96 36.35 34.47
C SER A 5 73.95 34.82 34.47
N VAL A 6 72.94 34.22 35.10
CA VAL A 6 72.16 33.08 34.55
C VAL A 6 70.72 33.21 35.06
N GLY A 7 69.74 33.19 34.14
CA GLY A 7 68.31 33.21 34.45
C GLY A 7 67.75 31.81 34.71
N LEU A 8 66.72 31.73 35.56
CA LEU A 8 65.77 30.62 35.62
C LEU A 8 64.38 31.17 35.29
N SER A 9 63.76 30.64 34.24
CA SER A 9 62.35 30.88 33.91
C SER A 9 61.47 29.94 34.75
N VAL A 10 60.50 30.49 35.48
CA VAL A 10 59.40 29.72 36.07
C VAL A 10 58.10 30.21 35.45
N ALA A 11 57.47 29.33 34.66
CA ALA A 11 56.19 29.57 34.01
C ALA A 11 55.04 29.48 35.04
N PHE A 12 54.23 30.52 35.12
CA PHE A 12 52.97 30.54 35.85
C PHE A 12 51.85 30.01 34.94
N SER A 13 51.19 28.93 35.34
CA SER A 13 50.03 28.34 34.64
C SER A 13 48.76 28.60 35.48
N PRO A 14 47.73 29.31 34.96
CA PRO A 14 46.51 29.58 35.70
C PRO A 14 45.54 28.38 35.65
N ALA A 15 44.94 28.07 36.80
CA ALA A 15 43.96 26.99 36.96
C ALA A 15 42.66 27.26 36.16
N PRO A 16 41.98 26.23 35.63
CA PRO A 16 40.79 26.40 34.82
C PRO A 16 39.55 26.69 35.69
N SER A 17 38.84 27.76 35.33
CA SER A 17 37.51 28.12 35.82
C SER A 17 36.46 27.12 35.33
N VAL A 18 35.71 26.53 36.27
CA VAL A 18 34.57 25.65 35.99
C VAL A 18 33.39 26.50 35.54
N VAL A 19 33.12 26.52 34.23
CA VAL A 19 31.88 27.07 33.66
C VAL A 19 30.81 25.97 33.77
N SER A 20 29.77 26.19 34.58
CA SER A 20 28.62 25.30 34.62
C SER A 20 27.89 25.39 33.28
N GLN A 21 28.02 24.37 32.43
CA GLN A 21 27.17 24.23 31.26
C GLN A 21 25.76 23.92 31.76
N SER A 22 24.89 24.94 31.73
CA SER A 22 23.45 24.70 31.77
C SER A 22 23.09 23.86 30.54
N ARG A 23 22.82 22.57 30.75
CA ARG A 23 22.20 21.72 29.72
C ARG A 23 20.86 22.35 29.38
N VAL A 24 20.80 23.06 28.25
CA VAL A 24 19.53 23.35 27.59
C VAL A 24 19.01 22.01 27.12
N ALA A 25 18.01 21.48 27.84
CA ALA A 25 17.25 20.33 27.37
C ALA A 25 16.72 20.67 25.96
N PRO A 26 16.81 19.77 24.97
CA PRO A 26 16.18 20.02 23.70
C PRO A 26 14.69 20.21 23.99
N ARG A 27 14.20 21.40 23.66
CA ARG A 27 12.77 21.69 23.71
C ARG A 27 12.17 20.73 22.69
N ALA A 28 11.59 19.64 23.15
CA ALA A 28 10.75 18.80 22.31
C ALA A 28 9.75 19.76 21.67
N THR A 29 9.87 19.98 20.37
CA THR A 29 8.77 20.50 19.58
C THR A 29 7.66 19.51 19.83
N VAL A 30 6.70 19.91 20.67
CA VAL A 30 5.39 19.26 20.72
C VAL A 30 4.85 19.51 19.32
N VAL A 31 5.09 18.55 18.42
CA VAL A 31 4.26 18.40 17.23
C VAL A 31 2.89 18.20 17.84
N GLU A 32 2.00 19.17 17.66
CA GLU A 32 0.58 18.96 17.95
C GLU A 32 0.23 17.65 17.28
N MET A 33 -0.09 16.61 18.07
CA MET A 33 -0.37 15.30 17.50
C MET A 33 -1.67 15.42 16.74
N VAL A 34 -1.55 15.69 15.44
CA VAL A 34 -2.66 15.55 14.51
C VAL A 34 -3.05 14.08 14.56
N ASN A 35 -4.34 13.81 14.78
CA ASN A 35 -4.83 12.45 14.81
C ASN A 35 -4.43 11.74 13.51
N PRO A 36 -3.85 10.53 13.59
CA PRO A 36 -3.46 9.77 12.41
C PRO A 36 -4.60 9.60 11.42
N VAL A 37 -4.26 9.67 10.14
CA VAL A 37 -5.18 9.32 9.05
C VAL A 37 -5.09 7.82 8.83
N VAL A 38 -6.24 7.15 8.88
CA VAL A 38 -6.30 5.69 8.80
C VAL A 38 -6.80 5.25 7.43
N VAL A 39 -6.05 4.37 6.78
CA VAL A 39 -6.35 3.86 5.43
C VAL A 39 -6.55 2.35 5.48
N GLY A 40 -7.63 1.85 4.89
CA GLY A 40 -7.83 0.41 4.71
C GLY A 40 -7.48 -0.03 3.29
N VAL A 41 -6.68 -1.07 3.14
CA VAL A 41 -6.28 -1.62 1.84
C VAL A 41 -6.67 -3.09 1.75
N ALA A 42 -7.78 -3.39 1.10
CA ALA A 42 -8.21 -4.77 0.87
C ALA A 42 -7.50 -5.35 -0.35
N ALA A 43 -6.86 -6.49 -0.16
CA ALA A 43 -6.25 -7.22 -1.26
C ALA A 43 -5.97 -8.68 -0.88
N ASP A 44 -6.21 -9.58 -1.83
CA ASP A 44 -5.92 -11.01 -1.66
C ASP A 44 -4.39 -11.26 -1.66
N SER A 45 -3.99 -12.43 -1.15
CA SER A 45 -2.59 -12.88 -1.18
C SER A 45 -2.07 -12.89 -2.62
N GLY A 46 -0.86 -12.35 -2.85
CA GLY A 46 -0.22 -12.33 -4.17
C GLY A 46 -0.74 -11.24 -5.13
N CYS A 47 -1.64 -10.36 -4.71
CA CYS A 47 -2.21 -9.31 -5.58
C CYS A 47 -1.34 -8.03 -5.70
N GLY A 48 -0.04 -8.13 -5.43
CA GLY A 48 0.87 -6.98 -5.50
C GLY A 48 0.82 -6.02 -4.30
N LYS A 49 0.27 -6.43 -3.16
CA LYS A 49 0.23 -5.63 -1.92
C LYS A 49 1.60 -5.06 -1.53
N SER A 50 2.63 -5.89 -1.47
CA SER A 50 3.99 -5.45 -1.14
C SER A 50 4.53 -4.44 -2.15
N THR A 51 4.18 -4.60 -3.44
CA THR A 51 4.54 -3.62 -4.48
C THR A 51 3.81 -2.29 -4.26
N PHE A 52 2.51 -2.34 -3.95
CA PHE A 52 1.73 -1.15 -3.64
C PHE A 52 2.25 -0.43 -2.39
N MET A 53 2.59 -1.16 -1.32
CA MET A 53 3.17 -0.58 -0.10
C MET A 53 4.54 0.07 -0.33
N ARG A 54 5.38 -0.51 -1.19
CA ARG A 54 6.67 0.12 -1.59
C ARG A 54 6.46 1.42 -2.36
N ARG A 55 5.51 1.44 -3.30
CA ARG A 55 5.16 2.68 -4.04
C ARG A 55 4.63 3.75 -3.09
N LEU A 56 3.75 3.36 -2.19
CA LEU A 56 3.17 4.25 -1.18
C LEU A 56 4.26 4.88 -0.32
N THR A 57 5.13 4.06 0.27
CA THR A 57 6.18 4.53 1.16
C THR A 57 7.22 5.40 0.46
N SER A 58 7.56 5.11 -0.80
CA SER A 58 8.41 5.97 -1.64
C SER A 58 7.88 7.40 -1.78
N ILE A 59 6.56 7.58 -1.79
CA ILE A 59 5.90 8.88 -1.97
C ILE A 59 5.88 9.70 -0.68
N PHE A 60 5.69 9.05 0.47
CA PHE A 60 5.66 9.72 1.77
C PHE A 60 7.05 9.99 2.35
N GLY A 61 8.09 9.48 1.71
CA GLY A 61 9.48 9.66 2.13
C GLY A 61 9.89 8.71 3.26
N GLY A 62 11.20 8.58 3.42
CA GLY A 62 11.82 7.69 4.39
C GLY A 62 12.06 6.28 3.86
N GLU A 63 12.94 5.55 4.55
CA GLU A 63 13.17 4.13 4.30
C GLU A 63 12.06 3.33 4.97
N CYS A 64 11.22 2.67 4.18
CA CYS A 64 10.26 1.69 4.69
C CYS A 64 11.01 0.42 5.10
N LYS A 65 10.93 0.09 6.38
CA LYS A 65 11.58 -1.07 6.96
C LYS A 65 10.61 -1.84 7.84
N LEU A 66 10.93 -3.11 8.10
CA LEU A 66 10.25 -3.85 9.15
C LEU A 66 10.51 -3.18 10.50
N LEU A 67 9.51 -3.23 11.38
CA LEU A 67 9.67 -2.78 12.76
C LEU A 67 10.74 -3.64 13.45
N ASP A 68 11.83 -3.02 13.91
CA ASP A 68 12.92 -3.75 14.55
C ASP A 68 12.57 -4.08 16.00
N ILE A 69 12.02 -5.27 16.20
CA ILE A 69 11.72 -5.85 17.52
C ILE A 69 12.65 -7.02 17.88
N GLY A 70 13.73 -7.23 17.11
CA GLY A 70 14.65 -8.36 17.28
C GLY A 70 14.08 -9.74 16.93
N ARG A 71 12.92 -9.80 16.26
CA ARG A 71 12.24 -11.01 15.79
C ARG A 71 11.30 -10.69 14.62
N GLU A 72 10.68 -11.71 14.04
CA GLU A 72 9.75 -11.60 12.92
C GLU A 72 8.55 -10.71 13.26
N THR A 73 8.22 -9.84 12.31
CA THR A 73 7.06 -8.94 12.35
C THR A 73 6.52 -8.77 10.92
N ASN A 74 5.24 -8.41 10.82
CA ASN A 74 4.63 -7.98 9.57
C ASN A 74 4.49 -6.45 9.47
N THR A 75 4.83 -5.73 10.55
CA THR A 75 4.66 -4.29 10.63
C THR A 75 5.78 -3.58 9.86
N LEU A 76 5.39 -2.75 8.90
CA LEU A 76 6.30 -1.85 8.20
C LEU A 76 6.17 -0.45 8.76
N VAL A 77 7.30 0.22 8.95
CA VAL A 77 7.36 1.59 9.47
C VAL A 77 8.26 2.46 8.61
N SER A 78 7.86 3.73 8.49
CA SER A 78 8.67 4.86 8.02
C SER A 78 8.36 6.08 8.90
N ASP A 79 8.98 7.22 8.60
CA ASP A 79 8.72 8.47 9.33
C ASP A 79 7.25 8.92 9.24
N MET A 80 6.55 8.56 8.16
CA MET A 80 5.20 9.02 7.85
C MET A 80 4.14 7.92 7.91
N THR A 81 4.54 6.64 7.80
CA THR A 81 3.59 5.54 7.60
C THR A 81 3.87 4.35 8.50
N THR A 82 2.81 3.77 9.06
CA THR A 82 2.80 2.49 9.77
C THR A 82 1.85 1.58 9.03
N VAL A 83 2.34 0.44 8.52
CA VAL A 83 1.52 -0.57 7.83
C VAL A 83 1.36 -1.78 8.74
N ILE A 84 0.12 -2.16 9.00
CA ILE A 84 -0.25 -3.30 9.83
C ILE A 84 -0.94 -4.34 8.95
N CYS A 85 -0.43 -5.57 8.99
CA CYS A 85 -1.03 -6.71 8.31
C CYS A 85 -2.19 -7.26 9.14
N LEU A 86 -3.37 -7.39 8.53
CA LEU A 86 -4.57 -7.87 9.23
C LEU A 86 -4.54 -9.38 9.53
N ASP A 87 -3.63 -10.14 8.90
CA ASP A 87 -3.39 -11.54 9.26
C ASP A 87 -2.91 -11.68 10.72
N ASP A 88 -2.35 -10.63 11.32
CA ASP A 88 -1.96 -10.61 12.73
C ASP A 88 -3.15 -10.84 13.66
N TYR A 89 -4.37 -10.48 13.24
CA TYR A 89 -5.59 -10.62 14.04
C TYR A 89 -6.30 -11.98 13.83
N HIS A 90 -5.60 -12.99 13.30
CA HIS A 90 -6.14 -14.35 13.26
C HIS A 90 -6.34 -14.91 14.68
N LYS A 91 -7.53 -15.48 14.94
CA LYS A 91 -7.82 -16.23 16.18
C LYS A 91 -7.03 -17.53 16.29
N TRP A 92 -6.72 -18.14 15.14
CA TRP A 92 -6.09 -19.45 15.07
C TRP A 92 -4.89 -19.44 14.13
N ASP A 93 -3.84 -20.11 14.57
CA ASP A 93 -2.66 -20.40 13.75
C ASP A 93 -3.00 -21.37 12.59
N ARG A 94 -2.01 -21.66 11.73
CA ARG A 94 -2.19 -22.54 10.56
C ARG A 94 -2.67 -23.95 10.93
N THR A 95 -2.19 -24.51 12.03
CA THR A 95 -2.58 -25.83 12.52
C THR A 95 -3.97 -25.77 13.13
N GLY A 96 -4.23 -24.79 14.00
CA GLY A 96 -5.50 -24.53 14.64
C GLY A 96 -6.63 -24.33 13.64
N ARG A 97 -6.38 -23.63 12.52
CA ARG A 97 -7.34 -23.51 11.41
C ARG A 97 -7.65 -24.84 10.73
N LYS A 98 -6.65 -25.72 10.57
CA LYS A 98 -6.80 -27.03 9.93
C LYS A 98 -7.52 -28.05 10.82
N SER A 99 -7.27 -28.03 12.13
CA SER A 99 -7.78 -29.00 13.10
C SER A 99 -8.75 -28.38 14.12
N ASN A 100 -9.50 -27.35 13.71
CA ASN A 100 -10.41 -26.64 14.60
C ASN A 100 -11.59 -27.53 15.02
N PRO A 101 -11.90 -27.69 16.33
CA PRO A 101 -13.03 -28.52 16.78
C PRO A 101 -14.41 -28.02 16.32
N GLU A 102 -14.58 -26.71 16.16
CA GLU A 102 -15.84 -26.10 15.67
C GLU A 102 -15.99 -26.23 14.15
N TRP A 103 -14.86 -26.40 13.44
CA TRP A 103 -14.80 -26.51 11.98
C TRP A 103 -14.11 -27.82 11.60
N PRO A 104 -14.81 -28.98 11.63
CA PRO A 104 -14.19 -30.30 11.49
C PRO A 104 -13.53 -30.56 10.12
N ASN A 105 -13.85 -29.76 9.10
CA ASN A 105 -13.20 -29.80 7.79
C ASN A 105 -12.09 -28.73 7.63
N GLY A 106 -11.73 -28.06 8.72
CA GLY A 106 -10.90 -26.87 8.75
C GLY A 106 -11.69 -25.59 8.41
N ILE A 107 -11.11 -24.46 8.81
CA ILE A 107 -11.57 -23.10 8.49
C ILE A 107 -10.48 -22.37 7.71
N THR A 108 -10.85 -21.59 6.70
CA THR A 108 -9.87 -20.81 5.93
C THR A 108 -9.56 -19.48 6.62
N ALA A 109 -8.45 -18.83 6.25
CA ALA A 109 -8.14 -17.47 6.70
C ALA A 109 -9.12 -16.43 6.13
N LEU A 110 -9.88 -16.78 5.07
CA LEU A 110 -10.83 -15.88 4.43
C LEU A 110 -12.15 -15.81 5.22
N HIS A 111 -12.46 -16.87 5.97
CA HIS A 111 -13.70 -16.97 6.72
C HIS A 111 -13.74 -15.95 7.87
N GLU A 112 -14.87 -15.23 8.03
CA GLU A 112 -15.00 -14.16 9.03
C GLU A 112 -14.71 -14.62 10.47
N ALA A 113 -15.10 -15.84 10.80
CA ALA A 113 -14.92 -16.40 12.14
C ALA A 113 -13.44 -16.58 12.52
N CYS A 114 -12.53 -16.61 11.53
CA CYS A 114 -11.09 -16.72 11.75
C CYS A 114 -10.46 -15.45 12.30
N GLN A 115 -11.16 -14.31 12.28
CA GLN A 115 -10.62 -13.02 12.68
C GLN A 115 -11.08 -12.63 14.10
N ASP A 116 -10.17 -12.02 14.87
CA ASP A 116 -10.46 -11.37 16.15
C ASP A 116 -10.88 -9.91 15.91
N TRP A 117 -12.18 -9.74 15.60
CA TRP A 117 -12.76 -8.45 15.27
C TRP A 117 -12.72 -7.45 16.43
N ASP A 118 -12.82 -7.93 17.67
CA ASP A 118 -12.85 -7.06 18.84
C ASP A 118 -11.45 -6.47 19.09
N LYS A 119 -10.42 -7.30 18.98
CA LYS A 119 -9.03 -6.82 19.06
C LYS A 119 -8.68 -5.89 17.91
N MET A 120 -9.07 -6.24 16.68
CA MET A 120 -8.84 -5.41 15.49
C MET A 120 -9.52 -4.04 15.62
N ALA A 121 -10.79 -4.00 16.02
CA ALA A 121 -11.53 -2.76 16.18
C ALA A 121 -10.94 -1.89 17.29
N ALA A 122 -10.53 -2.48 18.42
CA ALA A 122 -9.89 -1.75 19.51
C ALA A 122 -8.59 -1.09 19.04
N ASP A 123 -7.71 -1.84 18.36
CA ASP A 123 -6.42 -1.32 17.92
C ASP A 123 -6.55 -0.23 16.84
N VAL A 124 -7.45 -0.42 15.88
CA VAL A 124 -7.72 0.59 14.83
C VAL A 124 -8.19 1.91 15.46
N LEU A 125 -9.10 1.83 16.43
CA LEU A 125 -9.64 3.02 17.10
C LEU A 125 -8.58 3.70 17.99
N ASP A 126 -7.76 2.94 18.70
CA ASP A 126 -6.70 3.49 19.53
C ASP A 126 -5.57 4.12 18.69
N LEU A 127 -5.14 3.47 17.61
CA LEU A 127 -4.18 4.05 16.68
C LEU A 127 -4.70 5.32 16.01
N LYS A 128 -5.98 5.34 15.59
CA LYS A 128 -6.63 6.56 15.08
C LYS A 128 -6.66 7.70 16.10
N ALA A 129 -6.77 7.35 17.38
CA ALA A 129 -6.73 8.31 18.49
C ALA A 129 -5.30 8.70 18.90
N GLY A 130 -4.28 8.30 18.13
CA GLY A 130 -2.88 8.61 18.40
C GLY A 130 -2.29 7.82 19.58
N LYS A 131 -2.90 6.70 19.97
CA LYS A 131 -2.41 5.85 21.07
C LYS A 131 -1.66 4.63 20.52
N SER A 132 -0.58 4.27 21.20
CA SER A 132 0.14 3.03 20.97
C SER A 132 -0.72 1.82 21.31
N VAL A 133 -0.53 0.73 20.59
CA VAL A 133 -1.25 -0.53 20.82
C VAL A 133 -0.27 -1.68 20.98
N SER A 134 -0.68 -2.69 21.74
CA SER A 134 0.02 -3.97 21.80
C SER A 134 -0.77 -4.97 20.98
N LYS A 135 -0.28 -5.32 19.78
CA LYS A 135 -1.01 -6.16 18.82
C LYS A 135 -0.37 -7.54 18.67
N PRO A 136 -1.14 -8.58 18.31
CA PRO A 136 -0.58 -9.89 17.96
C PRO A 136 0.35 -9.84 16.73
N ILE A 137 1.08 -10.94 16.51
CA ILE A 137 1.84 -11.20 15.28
C ILE A 137 1.46 -12.58 14.76
N TYR A 138 1.08 -12.67 13.48
CA TYR A 138 0.96 -13.93 12.77
C TYR A 138 2.23 -14.20 11.96
N ASN A 139 3.02 -15.17 12.40
CA ASN A 139 4.28 -15.48 11.76
C ASN A 139 4.05 -16.29 10.47
N HIS A 140 4.26 -15.68 9.30
CA HIS A 140 4.04 -16.37 8.03
C HIS A 140 5.02 -17.52 7.76
N VAL A 141 6.21 -17.50 8.40
CA VAL A 141 7.23 -18.54 8.25
C VAL A 141 6.82 -19.80 9.00
N THR A 142 6.57 -19.69 10.31
CA THR A 142 6.17 -20.83 11.15
C THR A 142 4.70 -21.19 10.98
N GLY A 143 3.87 -20.19 10.67
CA GLY A 143 2.41 -20.30 10.64
C GLY A 143 1.77 -20.22 12.02
N GLU A 144 2.48 -19.69 13.03
CA GLU A 144 2.08 -19.60 14.44
C GLU A 144 1.69 -18.18 14.84
N LEU A 145 1.04 -18.03 16.01
CA LEU A 145 0.78 -16.73 16.63
C LEU A 145 1.91 -16.43 17.62
N ASP A 146 2.71 -15.44 17.30
CA ASP A 146 3.85 -15.00 18.11
C ASP A 146 3.39 -14.04 19.22
N PRO A 147 4.23 -13.80 20.25
CA PRO A 147 3.95 -12.80 21.28
C PRO A 147 3.64 -11.42 20.69
N TYR A 148 2.90 -10.61 21.44
CA TYR A 148 2.47 -9.29 20.98
C TYR A 148 3.66 -8.34 20.78
N GLU A 149 3.51 -7.40 19.86
CA GLU A 149 4.43 -6.28 19.66
C GLU A 149 3.72 -4.96 19.94
N ASP A 150 4.48 -4.00 20.46
CA ASP A 150 3.99 -2.64 20.67
C ASP A 150 4.23 -1.81 19.40
N VAL A 151 3.18 -1.11 18.96
CA VAL A 151 3.18 -0.30 17.75
C VAL A 151 2.69 1.10 18.07
N ASP A 152 3.52 2.09 17.73
CA ASP A 152 3.15 3.50 17.79
C ASP A 152 2.51 3.94 16.46
N PRO A 153 1.49 4.82 16.51
CA PRO A 153 0.95 5.41 15.30
C PRO A 153 1.93 6.42 14.70
N THR A 154 2.01 6.43 13.38
CA THR A 154 2.59 7.51 12.57
C THR A 154 1.47 8.37 12.00
N PRO A 155 1.76 9.50 11.31
CA PRO A 155 0.72 10.35 10.71
C PRO A 155 -0.26 9.61 9.79
N ILE A 156 0.16 8.51 9.15
CA ILE A 156 -0.69 7.67 8.32
C ILE A 156 -0.57 6.20 8.78
N VAL A 157 -1.69 5.60 9.20
CA VAL A 157 -1.75 4.19 9.58
C VAL A 157 -2.53 3.41 8.52
N ILE A 158 -1.90 2.38 7.95
CA ILE A 158 -2.47 1.57 6.88
C ILE A 158 -2.76 0.18 7.41
N PHE A 159 -4.01 -0.24 7.34
CA PHE A 159 -4.44 -1.61 7.63
C PHE A 159 -4.61 -2.35 6.31
N GLU A 160 -3.72 -3.29 6.03
CA GLU A 160 -3.75 -4.09 4.80
C GLU A 160 -4.16 -5.52 5.11
N GLY A 161 -4.99 -6.12 4.24
CA GLY A 161 -5.21 -7.55 4.28
C GLY A 161 -6.51 -7.97 3.62
N LEU A 162 -7.08 -9.07 4.11
CA LEU A 162 -8.32 -9.63 3.55
C LEU A 162 -9.58 -8.88 3.99
N HIS A 163 -9.57 -8.25 5.17
CA HIS A 163 -10.81 -7.75 5.81
C HIS A 163 -10.81 -6.33 6.39
N PRO A 164 -10.12 -5.33 5.81
CA PRO A 164 -10.08 -3.99 6.40
C PRO A 164 -11.46 -3.30 6.44
N MET A 165 -12.40 -3.69 5.58
CA MET A 165 -13.73 -3.07 5.48
C MET A 165 -14.86 -4.03 5.88
N TYR A 166 -14.53 -5.18 6.48
CA TYR A 166 -15.52 -6.18 6.84
C TYR A 166 -16.32 -5.78 8.09
N ASP A 167 -15.64 -5.59 9.22
CA ASP A 167 -16.25 -5.14 10.47
C ASP A 167 -16.65 -3.66 10.38
N GLU A 168 -17.91 -3.36 10.72
CA GLU A 168 -18.47 -2.01 10.58
C GLU A 168 -17.82 -0.98 11.50
N ARG A 169 -17.25 -1.38 12.64
CA ARG A 169 -16.53 -0.47 13.56
C ARG A 169 -15.21 -0.04 12.94
N VAL A 170 -14.48 -1.01 12.39
CA VAL A 170 -13.23 -0.76 11.65
C VAL A 170 -13.52 0.10 10.43
N ASN A 171 -14.48 -0.30 9.58
CA ASN A 171 -14.81 0.42 8.36
C ASN A 171 -15.17 1.90 8.60
N LYS A 172 -15.93 2.20 9.66
CA LYS A 172 -16.27 3.59 10.03
C LYS A 172 -15.08 4.40 10.55
N ALA A 173 -14.04 3.73 11.04
CA ALA A 173 -12.81 4.37 11.50
C ALA A 173 -11.85 4.67 10.34
N LEU A 174 -12.02 4.09 9.16
CA LEU A 174 -11.16 4.38 8.01
C LEU A 174 -11.51 5.74 7.39
N ASP A 175 -10.50 6.54 7.09
CA ASP A 175 -10.64 7.84 6.43
C ASP A 175 -10.60 7.73 4.90
N LEU A 176 -9.96 6.67 4.38
CA LEU A 176 -9.94 6.32 2.97
C LEU A 176 -9.82 4.81 2.80
N THR A 177 -10.50 4.26 1.80
CA THR A 177 -10.51 2.82 1.52
C THR A 177 -10.07 2.49 0.09
N VAL A 178 -9.19 1.50 -0.03
CA VAL A 178 -8.64 1.02 -1.30
C VAL A 178 -8.90 -0.48 -1.43
N TYR A 179 -9.29 -0.92 -2.63
CA TYR A 179 -9.41 -2.33 -2.97
C TYR A 179 -8.57 -2.67 -4.20
N LEU A 180 -7.66 -3.63 -4.10
CA LEU A 180 -6.92 -4.16 -5.25
C LEU A 180 -7.67 -5.39 -5.81
N ASP A 181 -8.38 -5.19 -6.92
CA ASP A 181 -9.23 -6.20 -7.54
C ASP A 181 -8.56 -6.86 -8.74
N ILE A 182 -7.89 -7.99 -8.51
CA ILE A 182 -7.40 -8.82 -9.61
C ILE A 182 -8.49 -9.83 -9.96
N THR A 183 -8.94 -9.86 -11.21
CA THR A 183 -10.02 -10.77 -11.60
C THR A 183 -9.60 -12.24 -11.45
N ASP A 184 -10.58 -13.11 -11.29
CA ASP A 184 -10.38 -14.55 -11.16
C ASP A 184 -9.54 -15.11 -12.31
N GLU A 185 -9.74 -14.62 -13.55
CA GLU A 185 -9.00 -15.12 -14.71
C GLU A 185 -7.52 -14.73 -14.65
N VAL A 186 -7.20 -13.50 -14.26
CA VAL A 186 -5.81 -13.03 -14.11
C VAL A 186 -5.13 -13.77 -12.94
N LYS A 187 -5.81 -13.91 -11.80
CA LYS A 187 -5.32 -14.69 -10.65
C LYS A 187 -5.03 -16.13 -11.06
N PHE A 188 -5.92 -16.74 -11.82
CA PHE A 188 -5.76 -18.10 -12.33
C PHE A 188 -4.53 -18.21 -13.24
N ALA A 189 -4.39 -17.32 -14.22
CA ALA A 189 -3.26 -17.35 -15.16
C ALA A 189 -1.91 -17.22 -14.44
N TRP A 190 -1.78 -16.26 -13.52
CA TRP A 190 -0.55 -16.08 -12.76
C TRP A 190 -0.26 -17.26 -11.82
N LYS A 191 -1.29 -17.81 -11.17
CA LYS A 191 -1.13 -18.98 -10.29
C LYS A 191 -0.74 -20.22 -11.07
N ALA A 192 -1.40 -20.48 -12.21
CA ALA A 192 -1.10 -21.59 -13.09
C ALA A 192 0.33 -21.50 -13.61
N GLN A 193 0.77 -20.33 -14.08
CA GLN A 193 2.15 -20.13 -14.52
C GLN A 193 3.15 -20.42 -13.42
N ARG A 194 2.97 -19.84 -12.22
CA ARG A 194 3.90 -20.03 -11.12
C ARG A 194 3.94 -21.48 -10.65
N ASP A 195 2.78 -22.08 -10.38
CA ASP A 195 2.72 -23.41 -9.76
C ASP A 195 3.04 -24.54 -10.76
N ILE A 196 2.73 -24.38 -12.06
CA ILE A 196 3.14 -25.35 -13.10
C ILE A 196 4.63 -25.20 -13.42
N ALA A 197 5.12 -23.97 -13.65
CA ALA A 197 6.50 -23.75 -14.09
C ALA A 197 7.53 -23.97 -12.98
N GLU A 198 7.22 -23.59 -11.74
CA GLU A 198 8.19 -23.63 -10.63
C GLU A 198 8.03 -24.85 -9.73
N ARG A 199 6.82 -25.44 -9.66
CA ARG A 199 6.50 -26.50 -8.66
C ARG A 199 6.02 -27.81 -9.28
N GLY A 200 5.91 -27.90 -10.59
CA GLY A 200 5.47 -29.10 -11.29
C GLY A 200 4.03 -29.50 -10.97
N ALA A 201 3.20 -28.56 -10.49
CA ALA A 201 1.79 -28.82 -10.22
C ALA A 201 1.03 -29.10 -11.52
N THR A 202 -0.02 -29.92 -11.44
CA THR A 202 -0.95 -30.13 -12.54
C THR A 202 -1.98 -29.01 -12.61
N MET A 203 -2.56 -28.79 -13.79
CA MET A 203 -3.64 -27.80 -13.95
C MET A 203 -4.84 -28.10 -13.04
N GLU A 204 -5.12 -29.38 -12.81
CA GLU A 204 -6.19 -29.85 -11.92
C GLU A 204 -5.96 -29.45 -10.47
N GLU A 205 -4.73 -29.56 -9.97
CA GLU A 205 -4.37 -29.14 -8.61
C GLU A 205 -4.49 -27.62 -8.43
N VAL A 206 -4.11 -26.85 -9.45
CA VAL A 206 -4.26 -25.39 -9.44
C VAL A 206 -5.74 -25.01 -9.39
N GLN A 207 -6.57 -25.62 -10.24
CA GLN A 207 -8.01 -25.38 -10.28
C GLN A 207 -8.68 -25.74 -8.94
N LYS A 208 -8.38 -26.92 -8.40
CA LYS A 208 -8.93 -27.38 -7.12
C LYS A 208 -8.59 -26.44 -5.96
N ALA A 209 -7.37 -25.88 -5.94
CA ALA A 209 -6.96 -24.92 -4.92
C ALA A 209 -7.71 -23.59 -5.02
N ILE A 210 -8.06 -23.14 -6.23
CA ILE A 210 -8.84 -21.93 -6.46
C ILE A 210 -10.31 -22.17 -6.09
N ASP A 211 -10.89 -23.27 -6.58
CA ASP A 211 -12.29 -23.63 -6.31
C ASP A 211 -12.54 -23.82 -4.80
N GLY A 212 -11.56 -24.34 -4.06
CA GLY A 212 -11.65 -24.46 -2.61
C GLY A 212 -11.66 -23.12 -1.85
N ARG A 213 -11.13 -22.03 -2.43
CA ARG A 213 -11.12 -20.69 -1.81
C ARG A 213 -12.27 -19.81 -2.27
N LYS A 214 -12.86 -20.09 -3.43
CA LYS A 214 -13.88 -19.24 -4.06
C LYS A 214 -15.11 -19.00 -3.18
N PRO A 215 -15.68 -19.98 -2.44
CA PRO A 215 -16.83 -19.74 -1.58
C PRO A 215 -16.56 -18.69 -0.50
N ASP A 216 -15.48 -18.85 0.27
CA ASP A 216 -15.15 -17.90 1.35
C ASP A 216 -14.70 -16.54 0.80
N PHE A 217 -14.03 -16.52 -0.36
CA PHE A 217 -13.67 -15.26 -1.01
C PHE A 217 -14.92 -14.46 -1.41
N ALA A 218 -15.88 -15.10 -2.09
CA ALA A 218 -17.12 -14.48 -2.52
C ALA A 218 -18.00 -14.06 -1.33
N ALA A 219 -17.96 -14.80 -0.22
CA ALA A 219 -18.74 -14.51 0.98
C ALA A 219 -18.16 -13.36 1.82
N TYR A 220 -16.83 -13.31 2.01
CA TYR A 220 -16.22 -12.50 3.06
C TYR A 220 -15.21 -11.45 2.56
N VAL A 221 -14.63 -11.63 1.36
CA VAL A 221 -13.60 -10.73 0.83
C VAL A 221 -14.17 -9.82 -0.27
N GLU A 222 -14.74 -10.43 -1.31
CA GLU A 222 -15.27 -9.72 -2.48
C GLU A 222 -16.31 -8.62 -2.17
N PRO A 223 -17.27 -8.80 -1.23
CA PRO A 223 -18.28 -7.79 -0.97
C PRO A 223 -17.72 -6.43 -0.52
N GLN A 224 -16.49 -6.40 0.01
CA GLN A 224 -15.83 -5.17 0.43
C GLN A 224 -15.52 -4.23 -0.75
N LYS A 225 -15.52 -4.71 -2.00
CA LYS A 225 -15.39 -3.88 -3.23
C LYS A 225 -16.43 -2.76 -3.31
N ALA A 226 -17.64 -2.98 -2.79
CA ALA A 226 -18.70 -1.98 -2.78
C ALA A 226 -18.42 -0.83 -1.79
N LYS A 227 -17.68 -1.13 -0.71
CA LYS A 227 -17.32 -0.17 0.34
C LYS A 227 -16.14 0.71 -0.07
N ALA A 228 -15.22 0.19 -0.87
CA ALA A 228 -14.00 0.89 -1.29
C ALA A 228 -14.26 2.25 -1.99
N ASP A 229 -13.44 3.24 -1.69
CA ASP A 229 -13.44 4.57 -2.31
C ASP A 229 -12.66 4.57 -3.62
N ILE A 230 -11.55 3.84 -3.63
CA ILE A 230 -10.67 3.63 -4.78
C ILE A 230 -10.54 2.13 -5.04
N ILE A 231 -10.71 1.71 -6.29
CA ILE A 231 -10.49 0.34 -6.74
C ILE A 231 -9.45 0.36 -7.85
N VAL A 232 -8.41 -0.46 -7.72
CA VAL A 232 -7.47 -0.76 -8.80
C VAL A 232 -7.81 -2.15 -9.32
N GLN A 233 -8.55 -2.20 -10.43
CA GLN A 233 -9.02 -3.45 -11.03
C GLN A 233 -8.08 -3.89 -12.17
N VAL A 234 -7.57 -5.12 -12.10
CA VAL A 234 -6.66 -5.71 -13.09
C VAL A 234 -7.38 -6.82 -13.85
N LEU A 235 -7.48 -6.67 -15.16
CA LEU A 235 -8.12 -7.58 -16.10
C LEU A 235 -7.13 -7.98 -17.22
N PHE A 236 -7.49 -8.96 -18.03
CA PHE A 236 -6.80 -9.19 -19.30
C PHE A 236 -7.00 -8.02 -20.27
N SER A 237 -6.00 -7.84 -21.12
CA SER A 237 -6.02 -6.84 -22.19
C SER A 237 -7.15 -7.12 -23.20
N ASP A 238 -7.81 -6.08 -23.68
CA ASP A 238 -8.72 -6.15 -24.83
C ASP A 238 -7.95 -5.94 -26.16
N LEU A 239 -6.69 -5.48 -26.09
CA LEU A 239 -5.87 -5.21 -27.28
C LEU A 239 -5.30 -6.48 -27.91
N ILE A 240 -5.17 -7.55 -27.13
CA ILE A 240 -4.65 -8.84 -27.56
C ILE A 240 -5.28 -9.97 -26.75
N ASP A 241 -5.65 -11.05 -27.43
CA ASP A 241 -6.06 -12.29 -26.76
C ASP A 241 -4.82 -12.99 -26.18
N ASP A 242 -4.58 -12.76 -24.89
CA ASP A 242 -3.45 -13.28 -24.14
C ASP A 242 -3.91 -13.99 -22.86
N PRO A 243 -4.02 -15.33 -22.86
CA PRO A 243 -4.40 -16.09 -21.67
C PRO A 243 -3.30 -16.14 -20.62
N THR A 244 -2.11 -15.58 -20.91
CA THR A 244 -0.95 -15.62 -20.00
C THR A 244 -1.00 -14.53 -18.93
N GLY A 245 -1.84 -13.49 -19.09
CA GLY A 245 -1.84 -12.35 -18.18
C GLY A 245 -0.56 -11.52 -18.25
N LYS A 246 0.16 -11.60 -19.38
CA LYS A 246 1.31 -10.75 -19.67
C LYS A 246 0.85 -9.35 -20.04
N PHE A 247 -0.23 -9.22 -20.80
CA PHE A 247 -0.86 -7.95 -21.16
C PHE A 247 -2.11 -7.73 -20.33
N LEU A 248 -2.20 -6.54 -19.73
CA LEU A 248 -3.23 -6.22 -18.76
C LEU A 248 -3.98 -4.96 -19.18
N LYS A 249 -5.28 -4.98 -18.93
CA LYS A 249 -6.12 -3.80 -18.81
C LYS A 249 -6.30 -3.50 -17.34
N VAL A 250 -5.95 -2.30 -16.91
CA VAL A 250 -6.12 -1.88 -15.52
C VAL A 250 -7.06 -0.69 -15.48
N ARG A 251 -7.97 -0.68 -14.51
CA ARG A 251 -8.90 0.41 -14.25
C ARG A 251 -8.65 0.97 -12.85
N LEU A 252 -8.48 2.28 -12.76
CA LEU A 252 -8.60 3.05 -11.53
C LEU A 252 -10.04 3.56 -11.45
N ILE A 253 -10.83 2.98 -10.56
CA ILE A 253 -12.24 3.32 -10.35
C ILE A 253 -12.31 4.10 -9.04
N THR A 254 -12.80 5.34 -9.09
CA THR A 254 -12.87 6.22 -7.91
C THR A 254 -14.29 6.74 -7.74
N LYS A 255 -14.86 6.66 -6.53
CA LYS A 255 -16.16 7.26 -6.21
C LYS A 255 -16.13 8.78 -6.43
N ASN A 256 -17.19 9.32 -7.01
CA ASN A 256 -17.24 10.76 -7.35
C ASN A 256 -17.44 11.66 -6.12
N ASN A 257 -18.20 11.19 -5.12
CA ASN A 257 -18.62 12.02 -3.99
C ASN A 257 -17.74 11.77 -2.74
N LEU A 258 -16.43 11.84 -2.90
CA LEU A 258 -15.48 11.69 -1.79
C LEU A 258 -15.20 13.04 -1.14
N LYS A 259 -15.11 13.06 0.19
CA LYS A 259 -14.99 14.30 0.97
C LYS A 259 -13.60 14.95 0.85
N HIS A 260 -12.55 14.14 0.78
CA HIS A 260 -11.16 14.58 0.96
C HIS A 260 -10.30 14.44 -0.30
N ILE A 261 -10.80 13.79 -1.35
CA ILE A 261 -10.09 13.61 -2.61
C ILE A 261 -11.06 13.77 -3.78
N SER A 262 -10.54 14.16 -4.93
CA SER A 262 -11.30 14.16 -6.19
C SER A 262 -10.73 13.15 -7.19
N PRO A 263 -11.53 12.52 -8.08
CA PRO A 263 -11.01 11.54 -9.04
C PRO A 263 -10.01 12.11 -10.05
N ALA A 264 -9.02 11.29 -10.44
CA ALA A 264 -8.17 11.60 -11.58
C ALA A 264 -8.91 11.35 -12.89
N TYR A 265 -8.67 12.18 -13.90
CA TYR A 265 -9.32 12.07 -15.21
C TYR A 265 -8.34 12.36 -16.35
N LEU A 266 -8.75 12.04 -17.58
CA LEU A 266 -7.98 12.29 -18.79
C LEU A 266 -8.58 13.48 -19.54
N MET A 267 -7.81 14.54 -19.75
CA MET A 267 -8.11 15.75 -20.53
C MET A 267 -9.36 16.57 -20.10
N ASP A 268 -10.57 16.00 -20.18
CA ASP A 268 -11.85 16.70 -19.93
C ASP A 268 -12.66 15.94 -18.87
N GLU A 269 -12.95 16.60 -17.75
CA GLU A 269 -13.61 15.99 -16.60
C GLU A 269 -15.04 15.59 -16.94
N GLY A 270 -15.41 14.34 -16.64
CA GLY A 270 -16.75 13.81 -16.91
C GLY A 270 -17.01 13.38 -18.35
N ALA A 271 -16.13 13.71 -19.31
CA ALA A 271 -16.24 13.24 -20.68
C ALA A 271 -15.86 11.75 -20.81
N SER A 272 -16.43 11.08 -21.82
CA SER A 272 -16.00 9.75 -22.24
C SER A 272 -14.92 9.88 -23.31
N ILE A 273 -13.67 9.65 -22.93
CA ILE A 273 -12.49 9.80 -23.78
C ILE A 273 -11.83 8.44 -23.98
N THR A 274 -11.42 8.18 -25.23
CA THR A 274 -10.53 7.09 -25.60
C THR A 274 -9.36 7.69 -26.35
N TRP A 275 -8.15 7.44 -25.86
CA TRP A 275 -6.94 8.07 -26.36
C TRP A 275 -5.84 7.04 -26.59
N LYS A 276 -5.36 6.99 -27.84
CA LYS A 276 -4.15 6.26 -28.22
C LYS A 276 -3.00 7.27 -28.32
N PRO A 277 -1.96 7.18 -27.46
CA PRO A 277 -0.82 8.08 -27.53
C PRO A 277 -0.13 8.03 -28.89
N ASN A 278 0.45 9.17 -29.30
CA ASN A 278 1.22 9.25 -30.53
C ASN A 278 2.51 8.43 -30.39
N PRO A 279 2.79 7.46 -31.26
CA PRO A 279 3.97 6.60 -31.16
C PRO A 279 5.30 7.35 -31.31
N ASN A 280 5.30 8.57 -31.88
CA ASN A 280 6.50 9.41 -31.94
C ASN A 280 6.81 10.12 -30.62
N LYS A 281 5.89 10.08 -29.64
CA LYS A 281 6.05 10.71 -28.32
C LYS A 281 6.06 9.71 -27.17
N LEU A 282 5.57 8.49 -27.41
CA LEU A 282 5.53 7.39 -26.45
C LEU A 282 5.81 6.08 -27.17
N THR A 283 6.96 5.52 -26.90
CA THR A 283 7.46 4.26 -27.45
C THR A 283 6.71 3.11 -26.82
N THR A 284 6.08 2.31 -27.66
CA THR A 284 5.33 1.13 -27.25
C THR A 284 5.53 0.00 -28.26
N SER A 285 5.89 -1.18 -27.77
CA SER A 285 5.88 -2.40 -28.55
C SER A 285 4.46 -2.90 -28.73
N ALA A 286 4.22 -3.72 -29.76
CA ALA A 286 2.90 -4.32 -29.99
C ALA A 286 2.40 -5.05 -28.71
N PRO A 287 1.13 -4.90 -28.31
CA PRO A 287 0.01 -4.29 -29.06
C PRO A 287 -0.12 -2.76 -28.94
N GLY A 288 0.79 -2.11 -28.21
CA GLY A 288 0.75 -0.69 -27.88
C GLY A 288 0.09 -0.42 -26.53
N VAL A 289 -0.41 0.80 -26.37
CA VAL A 289 -1.17 1.24 -25.19
C VAL A 289 -2.39 2.05 -25.59
N LEU A 290 -3.47 1.89 -24.83
CA LEU A 290 -4.70 2.65 -24.94
C LEU A 290 -5.10 3.18 -23.57
N PHE A 291 -5.49 4.45 -23.50
CA PHE A 291 -6.06 5.05 -22.31
C PHE A 291 -7.53 5.38 -22.52
N LYS A 292 -8.35 5.24 -21.46
CA LYS A 292 -9.71 5.75 -21.45
C LYS A 292 -10.02 6.49 -20.16
N SER A 293 -10.92 7.45 -20.23
CA SER A 293 -11.55 8.04 -19.05
C SER A 293 -13.04 8.19 -19.30
N TYR A 294 -13.87 7.81 -18.33
CA TYR A 294 -15.33 7.83 -18.47
C TYR A 294 -16.02 7.78 -17.10
N GLN A 295 -17.32 8.06 -17.09
CA GLN A 295 -18.19 7.88 -15.92
C GLN A 295 -18.85 6.51 -15.99
N ASP A 296 -19.01 5.86 -14.83
CA ASP A 296 -19.62 4.53 -14.71
C ASP A 296 -20.43 4.44 -13.40
N GLU A 297 -21.08 3.31 -13.18
CA GLU A 297 -21.74 2.96 -11.92
C GLU A 297 -21.04 1.74 -11.30
N TRP A 298 -20.68 1.84 -10.01
CA TRP A 298 -20.07 0.76 -9.25
C TRP A 298 -20.90 0.48 -7.99
N PHE A 299 -21.59 -0.66 -7.96
CA PHE A 299 -22.49 -1.04 -6.86
C PHE A 299 -23.51 0.06 -6.50
N GLY A 300 -24.14 0.68 -7.50
CA GLY A 300 -25.12 1.74 -7.29
C GLY A 300 -24.53 3.11 -6.93
N GLN A 301 -23.20 3.26 -6.98
CA GLN A 301 -22.52 4.53 -6.75
C GLN A 301 -21.94 5.06 -8.06
N SER A 302 -22.05 6.36 -8.30
CA SER A 302 -21.41 7.02 -9.44
C SER A 302 -19.90 7.08 -9.24
N VAL A 303 -19.16 6.63 -10.24
CA VAL A 303 -17.70 6.57 -10.23
C VAL A 303 -17.10 7.19 -11.49
N SER A 304 -15.89 7.72 -11.34
CA SER A 304 -15.01 8.08 -12.44
C SER A 304 -14.00 6.95 -12.65
N VAL A 305 -13.81 6.57 -13.91
CA VAL A 305 -12.89 5.50 -14.31
C VAL A 305 -11.78 6.07 -15.17
N LEU A 306 -10.55 5.74 -14.82
CA LEU A 306 -9.37 5.92 -15.65
C LEU A 306 -8.81 4.53 -15.99
N GLU A 307 -8.60 4.25 -17.27
CA GLU A 307 -8.23 2.91 -17.76
C GLU A 307 -6.95 3.00 -18.57
N MET A 308 -6.09 2.00 -18.41
CA MET A 308 -4.88 1.79 -19.22
C MET A 308 -4.85 0.33 -19.65
N ASP A 309 -4.86 0.09 -20.96
CA ASP A 309 -4.72 -1.22 -21.57
C ASP A 309 -3.43 -1.29 -22.38
N GLY A 310 -2.60 -2.30 -22.10
CA GLY A 310 -1.30 -2.49 -22.74
C GLY A 310 -0.12 -1.98 -21.90
N LYS A 311 1.00 -1.71 -22.58
CA LYS A 311 2.29 -1.40 -21.93
C LYS A 311 3.05 -0.27 -22.60
N ILE A 312 3.93 0.35 -21.83
CA ILE A 312 4.87 1.38 -22.27
C ILE A 312 6.30 0.81 -22.19
N ASP A 313 7.13 1.07 -23.20
CA ASP A 313 8.48 0.52 -23.26
C ASP A 313 9.50 1.36 -22.47
N SER A 314 9.36 2.70 -22.54
CA SER A 314 10.22 3.65 -21.81
C SER A 314 9.39 4.45 -20.80
N LEU A 315 9.73 4.30 -19.52
CA LEU A 315 9.04 5.01 -18.44
C LEU A 315 9.39 6.49 -18.40
N GLU A 316 10.53 6.88 -18.96
CA GLU A 316 10.94 8.28 -19.07
C GLU A 316 10.00 9.08 -19.99
N GLU A 317 9.37 8.41 -20.97
CA GLU A 317 8.39 9.01 -21.87
C GLU A 317 6.97 9.08 -21.27
N LEU A 318 6.75 8.50 -20.08
CA LEU A 318 5.47 8.57 -19.35
C LEU A 318 5.05 10.02 -19.05
N ILE A 319 6.00 10.96 -19.06
CA ILE A 319 5.73 12.40 -18.95
C ILE A 319 4.71 12.89 -19.98
N TYR A 320 4.67 12.27 -21.16
CA TYR A 320 3.66 12.58 -22.16
C TYR A 320 2.25 12.17 -21.71
N VAL A 321 2.11 11.00 -21.10
CA VAL A 321 0.83 10.55 -20.52
C VAL A 321 0.46 11.44 -19.33
N GLU A 322 1.41 11.73 -18.44
CA GLU A 322 1.20 12.62 -17.29
C GLU A 322 0.68 14.00 -17.72
N SER A 323 1.18 14.56 -18.83
CA SER A 323 0.71 15.84 -19.37
C SER A 323 -0.75 15.86 -19.82
N GLN A 324 -1.37 14.70 -20.01
CA GLN A 324 -2.78 14.57 -20.40
C GLN A 324 -3.67 14.19 -19.21
N LEU A 325 -3.08 13.75 -18.10
CA LEU A 325 -3.79 13.42 -16.88
C LEU A 325 -4.03 14.69 -16.07
N CYS A 326 -5.19 14.74 -15.43
CA CYS A 326 -5.59 15.83 -14.57
C CYS A 326 -5.96 15.28 -13.21
N ASN A 327 -5.79 16.11 -12.19
CA ASN A 327 -6.15 15.81 -10.82
C ASN A 327 -5.58 14.47 -10.32
N THR A 328 -4.30 14.21 -10.58
CA THR A 328 -3.61 12.97 -10.17
C THR A 328 -3.13 13.00 -8.72
N GLY A 329 -3.24 14.14 -8.03
CA GLY A 329 -2.67 14.35 -6.70
C GLY A 329 -1.17 14.67 -6.70
N THR A 330 -0.59 14.99 -7.86
CA THR A 330 0.81 15.41 -7.98
C THR A 330 1.03 16.83 -7.43
N LYS A 331 2.21 17.08 -6.86
CA LYS A 331 2.65 18.37 -6.30
C LYS A 331 3.34 19.26 -7.32
N TYR A 332 3.96 18.65 -8.32
CA TYR A 332 4.63 19.33 -9.42
C TYR A 332 4.53 18.49 -10.69
N TYR A 333 4.69 19.15 -11.83
CA TYR A 333 4.73 18.48 -13.12
C TYR A 333 5.96 17.59 -13.23
N GLY A 334 5.75 16.30 -13.53
CA GLY A 334 6.80 15.28 -13.64
C GLY A 334 6.93 14.38 -12.43
N GLU A 335 6.22 14.66 -11.33
CA GLU A 335 6.29 13.83 -10.12
C GLU A 335 5.82 12.40 -10.37
N LEU A 336 4.75 12.21 -11.16
CA LEU A 336 4.25 10.86 -11.46
C LEU A 336 5.29 10.06 -12.24
N THR A 337 5.87 10.67 -13.27
CA THR A 337 6.93 10.06 -14.07
C THR A 337 8.17 9.75 -13.22
N GLU A 338 8.60 10.68 -12.39
CA GLU A 338 9.73 10.50 -11.48
C GLU A 338 9.53 9.30 -10.55
N GLN A 339 8.36 9.21 -9.89
CA GLN A 339 8.06 8.11 -8.97
C GLN A 339 7.98 6.75 -9.70
N MET A 340 7.46 6.74 -10.93
CA MET A 340 7.41 5.54 -11.77
C MET A 340 8.81 5.09 -12.19
N VAL A 341 9.69 6.01 -12.58
CA VAL A 341 11.09 5.72 -12.95
C VAL A 341 11.89 5.24 -11.73
N ASN A 342 11.73 5.87 -10.57
CA ASN A 342 12.37 5.45 -9.31
C ASN A 342 11.98 4.02 -8.93
N ASN A 343 10.76 3.60 -9.27
CA ASN A 343 10.23 2.28 -8.99
C ASN A 343 10.27 1.33 -10.21
N LYS A 344 11.04 1.62 -11.27
CA LYS A 344 11.02 0.88 -12.54
C LYS A 344 11.25 -0.64 -12.43
N ALA A 345 12.00 -1.08 -11.42
CA ALA A 345 12.26 -2.50 -11.18
C ALA A 345 11.08 -3.23 -10.52
N SER A 346 10.08 -2.51 -10.02
CA SER A 346 8.90 -3.09 -9.40
C SER A 346 7.99 -3.73 -10.45
N PRO A 347 7.36 -4.89 -10.14
CA PRO A 347 6.40 -5.51 -11.04
C PRO A 347 5.28 -4.54 -11.46
N GLY A 348 4.95 -4.58 -12.76
CA GLY A 348 3.86 -3.79 -13.33
C GLY A 348 4.16 -2.31 -13.53
N SER A 349 5.43 -1.87 -13.41
CA SER A 349 5.81 -0.48 -13.65
C SER A 349 5.56 -0.04 -15.09
N GLU A 350 5.58 -0.97 -16.03
CA GLU A 350 5.37 -0.71 -17.45
C GLU A 350 3.90 -0.69 -17.89
N ASN A 351 2.95 -0.92 -16.97
CA ASN A 351 1.52 -0.99 -17.28
C ASN A 351 0.66 -0.24 -16.25
N GLY A 352 -0.67 -0.30 -16.43
CA GLY A 352 -1.62 0.42 -15.59
C GLY A 352 -1.55 0.05 -14.10
N SER A 353 -1.00 -1.11 -13.74
CA SER A 353 -0.88 -1.54 -12.35
C SER A 353 0.03 -0.61 -11.57
N GLY A 354 1.25 -0.34 -12.08
CA GLY A 354 2.18 0.58 -11.44
C GLY A 354 1.69 2.03 -11.51
N LEU A 355 1.15 2.43 -12.66
CA LEU A 355 0.63 3.78 -12.87
C LEU A 355 -0.47 4.13 -11.86
N PHE A 356 -1.50 3.29 -11.77
CA PHE A 356 -2.65 3.55 -10.92
C PHE A 356 -2.39 3.30 -9.44
N GLN A 357 -1.47 2.39 -9.09
CA GLN A 357 -0.97 2.29 -7.71
C GLN A 357 -0.24 3.57 -7.27
N THR A 358 0.54 4.18 -8.16
CA THR A 358 1.26 5.43 -7.87
C THR A 358 0.27 6.60 -7.71
N ILE A 359 -0.72 6.71 -8.61
CA ILE A 359 -1.80 7.70 -8.46
C ILE A 359 -2.60 7.47 -7.18
N CYS A 360 -2.93 6.21 -6.83
CA CYS A 360 -3.63 5.90 -5.58
C CYS A 360 -2.84 6.36 -4.35
N ALA A 361 -1.51 6.20 -4.35
CA ALA A 361 -0.67 6.70 -3.26
C ALA A 361 -0.66 8.24 -3.19
N PHE A 362 -0.67 8.95 -4.33
CA PHE A 362 -0.88 10.40 -4.33
C PHE A 362 -2.25 10.79 -3.78
N LYS A 363 -3.31 10.02 -4.05
CA LYS A 363 -4.63 10.24 -3.46
C LYS A 363 -4.67 10.02 -1.96
N ILE A 364 -3.92 9.04 -1.44
CA ILE A 364 -3.75 8.90 0.01
C ILE A 364 -3.06 10.13 0.61
N ARG A 365 -2.07 10.71 -0.10
CA ARG A 365 -1.39 11.93 0.35
C ARG A 365 -2.33 13.14 0.33
N GLU A 366 -3.10 13.30 -0.74
CA GLU A 366 -4.13 14.34 -0.87
C GLU A 366 -5.16 14.23 0.26
N ALA A 367 -5.64 13.02 0.57
CA ALA A 367 -6.55 12.78 1.69
C ALA A 367 -5.92 13.18 3.03
N PHE A 368 -4.67 12.75 3.27
CA PHE A 368 -3.93 13.10 4.48
C PHE A 368 -3.83 14.62 4.65
N GLU A 369 -3.38 15.34 3.63
CA GLU A 369 -3.27 16.79 3.68
C GLU A 369 -4.62 17.48 3.86
N ALA A 370 -5.68 16.99 3.21
CA ALA A 370 -7.03 17.56 3.33
C ALA A 370 -7.69 17.31 4.70
N ILE A 371 -7.30 16.24 5.41
CA ILE A 371 -7.82 15.93 6.76
C ILE A 371 -7.05 16.70 7.83
N THR A 372 -5.76 16.97 7.59
CA THR A 372 -4.84 17.56 8.56
C THR A 372 -4.63 19.07 8.39
N ALA A 373 -5.09 19.65 7.28
CA ALA A 373 -5.17 21.10 7.06
C ALA A 373 -6.32 21.74 7.88
#